data_AF-A0A8X6NUU4-F1
#
_entry.id   AF-A0A8X6NUU4-F1
#
_cell.length_a   1.000
_cell.length_b   1.000
_cell.length_c   1.000
_cell.angle_alpha   90.00
_cell.angle_beta   90.00
_cell.angle_gamma   90.00
#
_symmetry.space_group_name_H-M   'P 1'
#
loop_
_entity.id
_entity.type
_entity.pdbx_description
1 polymer ?
#
loop_
_entity_poly.entity_id
_entity_poly.type
_entity_poly.pdbx_seq_one_letter_code
_entity_poly.pdbx_strand_id
1 'polypeptide(L)'
;MKFLVLFLSLPLLVLALTSSEEKFFNAHAINTNCQGNTTFGSFSSCTITCFSLHHLPDQCNPLYQLGCKCKTGFIPLNQNFQNLRCVKRKDCSRFVPQHKRSS
;
A
#
# COMPACT_ATOMS: atom_id res chain seq x y z
N MET A 1 11.44 16.45 44.87
CA MET A 1 10.42 16.84 43.86
C MET A 1 11.07 17.08 42.49
N LYS A 2 11.55 16.03 41.81
CA LYS A 2 12.31 16.16 40.53
C LYS A 2 11.84 15.24 39.40
N PHE A 3 10.74 14.50 39.59
CA PHE A 3 10.24 13.53 38.60
C PHE A 3 9.09 14.06 37.72
N LEU A 4 8.57 15.26 37.98
CA LEU A 4 7.36 15.76 37.30
C LEU A 4 7.63 16.37 35.90
N VAL A 5 8.89 16.69 35.57
CA VAL A 5 9.23 17.41 34.32
C VAL A 5 9.38 16.45 33.13
N LEU A 6 9.64 15.16 33.37
CA LEU A 6 9.87 14.16 32.32
C LEU A 6 8.59 13.66 31.63
N PHE A 7 7.42 13.82 32.24
CA PHE A 7 6.16 13.34 31.68
C PHE A 7 5.48 14.34 30.72
N LEU A 8 5.88 15.62 30.76
CA LEU A 8 5.32 16.66 29.89
C LEU A 8 6.08 16.84 28.57
N SER A 9 7.32 16.36 28.48
CA SER A 9 8.16 16.49 27.26
C SER A 9 7.93 15.39 26.22
N LEU A 10 7.58 14.17 26.65
CA LEU A 10 7.29 13.05 25.75
C LEU A 10 6.14 13.32 24.76
N PRO A 11 4.96 13.81 25.18
CA PRO A 11 3.85 14.03 24.24
C PRO A 11 4.14 15.13 23.21
N LEU A 12 4.89 16.17 23.58
CA LEU A 12 5.31 17.20 22.62
C LEU A 12 6.26 16.66 21.55
N LEU A 13 7.16 15.73 21.91
CA LEU A 13 8.07 15.10 20.96
C LEU A 13 7.32 14.23 19.95
N VAL A 14 6.30 13.49 20.40
CA VAL A 14 5.46 12.64 19.54
C VAL A 14 4.64 13.49 18.55
N LEU A 15 4.06 14.60 19.00
CA LEU A 15 3.33 15.55 18.15
C LEU A 15 4.22 16.23 17.09
N ALA A 16 5.49 16.51 17.42
CA ALA A 16 6.44 17.09 16.48
C ALA A 16 6.79 16.12 15.34
N LEU A 17 6.95 14.83 15.65
CA LEU A 17 7.28 13.79 14.68
C LEU A 17 6.16 13.57 13.65
N THR A 18 4.90 13.47 14.09
CA THR A 18 3.77 13.24 13.17
C THR A 18 3.53 14.38 12.19
N SER A 19 3.82 15.64 12.58
CA SER A 19 3.64 16.79 11.68
C SER A 19 4.67 16.84 10.55
N SER A 20 5.83 16.20 10.74
CA SER A 20 6.91 16.21 9.76
C SER A 20 6.63 15.26 8.59
N GLU A 21 5.97 14.14 8.85
CA GLU A 21 5.66 13.11 7.86
C GLU A 21 4.60 13.59 6.85
N GLU A 22 3.49 14.19 7.32
CA GLU A 22 2.45 14.70 6.42
C GLU A 22 2.96 15.81 5.49
N LYS A 23 3.86 16.67 5.98
CA LYS A 23 4.49 17.72 5.17
C LYS A 23 5.40 17.14 4.11
N PHE A 24 6.17 16.10 4.43
CA PHE A 24 7.03 15.41 3.47
C PHE A 24 6.22 14.75 2.35
N PHE A 25 5.15 14.01 2.69
CA PHE A 25 4.32 13.32 1.70
C PHE A 25 3.58 14.30 0.78
N ASN A 26 3.03 15.39 1.34
CA ASN A 26 2.39 16.44 0.54
C ASN A 26 3.39 17.15 -0.38
N ALA A 27 4.61 17.44 0.09
CA ALA A 27 5.64 18.10 -0.72
C ALA A 27 6.10 17.25 -1.92
N HIS A 28 6.05 15.93 -1.81
CA HIS A 28 6.43 14.99 -2.86
C HIS A 28 5.24 14.42 -3.65
N ALA A 29 4.04 15.00 -3.50
CA ALA A 29 2.82 14.54 -4.16
C ALA A 29 2.48 13.05 -3.92
N ILE A 30 2.88 12.53 -2.75
CA ILE A 30 2.59 11.16 -2.35
C ILE A 30 1.18 11.13 -1.74
N ASN A 31 0.24 10.51 -2.44
CA ASN A 31 -1.11 10.36 -1.94
C ASN A 31 -1.15 9.33 -0.79
N THR A 32 -1.39 9.81 0.43
CA THR A 32 -1.58 8.99 1.63
C THR A 32 -3.04 8.64 1.89
N ASN A 33 -3.98 9.28 1.18
CA ASN A 33 -5.41 9.04 1.31
C ASN A 33 -5.85 7.88 0.41
N CYS A 34 -5.84 6.68 0.99
CA CYS A 34 -6.16 5.43 0.32
C CYS A 34 -7.63 5.02 0.58
N GLN A 35 -8.41 4.79 -0.48
CA GLN A 35 -9.83 4.48 -0.38
C GLN A 35 -10.16 2.98 -0.49
N GLY A 36 -11.29 2.57 0.07
CA GLY A 36 -11.82 1.21 -0.06
C GLY A 36 -10.94 0.14 0.62
N ASN A 37 -10.51 -0.86 -0.16
CA ASN A 37 -9.71 -1.99 0.32
C ASN A 37 -8.19 -1.74 0.23
N THR A 38 -7.78 -0.47 0.20
CA THR A 38 -6.38 -0.04 0.15
C THR A 38 -5.93 0.59 1.46
N THR A 39 -4.63 0.64 1.70
CA THR A 39 -3.98 1.29 2.85
C THR A 39 -2.68 1.92 2.38
N PHE A 40 -2.23 3.00 3.02
CA PHE A 40 -0.93 3.58 2.72
C PHE A 40 0.20 2.67 3.21
N GLY A 41 1.28 2.56 2.43
CA GLY A 41 2.50 1.86 2.84
C GLY A 41 3.42 1.53 1.66
N SER A 42 4.46 0.75 1.95
CA SER A 42 5.36 0.25 0.91
C SER A 42 4.72 -0.88 0.09
N PHE A 43 4.88 -0.82 -1.23
CA PHE A 43 4.46 -1.86 -2.17
C PHE A 43 5.54 -2.12 -3.22
N SER A 44 5.47 -3.29 -3.85
CA SER A 44 6.34 -3.68 -4.96
C SER A 44 5.50 -4.19 -6.12
N SER A 45 5.97 -3.92 -7.34
CA SER A 45 5.41 -4.45 -8.58
C SER A 45 5.48 -5.99 -8.70
N CYS A 46 6.27 -6.65 -7.83
CA CYS A 46 6.41 -8.10 -7.75
C CYS A 46 5.26 -8.81 -7.02
N THR A 47 4.21 -8.10 -6.62
CA THR A 47 3.06 -8.69 -5.93
C THR A 47 2.20 -9.51 -6.88
N ILE A 48 1.66 -10.64 -6.39
CA ILE A 48 0.67 -11.45 -7.10
C ILE A 48 -0.61 -10.64 -7.30
N THR A 49 -1.07 -10.57 -8.54
CA THR A 49 -2.35 -9.95 -8.94
C THR A 49 -3.34 -11.04 -9.35
N CYS A 50 -4.62 -10.70 -9.54
CA CYS A 50 -5.57 -11.65 -10.13
C CYS A 50 -5.14 -12.12 -11.54
N PHE A 51 -4.51 -11.25 -12.34
CA PHE A 51 -4.00 -11.62 -13.68
C PHE A 51 -2.72 -12.47 -13.63
N SER A 52 -1.95 -12.38 -12.55
CA SER A 52 -0.69 -13.13 -12.34
C SER A 52 -0.83 -14.25 -11.30
N LEU A 53 -2.06 -14.71 -11.04
CA LEU A 53 -2.34 -15.76 -10.05
C LEU A 53 -1.62 -17.08 -10.34
N HIS A 54 -1.36 -17.35 -11.62
CA HIS A 54 -0.76 -18.59 -12.11
C HIS A 54 0.64 -18.38 -12.69
N HIS A 55 0.97 -17.15 -13.12
CA HIS A 55 2.28 -16.79 -13.64
C HIS A 55 2.70 -15.48 -12.98
N LEU A 56 3.76 -15.54 -12.16
CA LEU A 56 4.40 -14.33 -11.68
C LEU A 56 4.89 -13.51 -12.89
N PRO A 57 4.82 -12.18 -12.83
CA PRO A 57 5.37 -11.36 -13.90
C PRO A 57 6.87 -11.65 -14.07
N ASP A 58 7.30 -12.03 -15.27
CA ASP A 58 8.70 -12.34 -15.60
C ASP A 58 9.64 -11.16 -15.34
N GLN A 59 9.10 -9.95 -15.37
CA GLN A 59 9.80 -8.72 -15.02
C GLN A 59 9.02 -7.97 -13.97
N CYS A 60 9.59 -7.88 -12.78
CA CYS A 60 9.11 -7.00 -11.74
C CYS A 60 10.27 -6.22 -11.14
N ASN A 61 10.03 -4.95 -10.84
CA ASN A 61 11.00 -4.11 -10.17
C ASN A 61 10.95 -4.42 -8.66
N PRO A 62 12.05 -4.92 -8.05
CA PRO A 62 12.09 -5.22 -6.62
C PRO A 62 12.11 -3.95 -5.77
N LEU A 63 12.35 -2.77 -6.37
CA LEU A 63 12.31 -1.52 -5.64
C LEU A 63 10.92 -1.28 -5.05
N TYR A 64 10.89 -1.04 -3.75
CA TYR A 64 9.69 -0.69 -3.03
C TYR A 64 9.32 0.77 -3.32
N GLN A 65 8.06 0.99 -3.65
CA GLN A 65 7.46 2.30 -3.81
C GLN A 65 6.55 2.60 -2.62
N LEU A 66 6.41 3.87 -2.27
CA LEU A 66 5.47 4.32 -1.25
C LEU A 66 4.18 4.80 -1.92
N GLY A 67 3.03 4.38 -1.38
CA GLY A 67 1.72 4.78 -1.90
C GLY A 67 0.61 3.90 -1.36
N CYS A 68 -0.51 3.86 -2.06
CA CYS A 68 -1.62 2.98 -1.70
C CYS A 68 -1.32 1.54 -2.12
N LYS A 69 -1.49 0.61 -1.19
CA LYS A 69 -1.38 -0.84 -1.38
C LYS A 69 -2.63 -1.56 -0.92
N CYS A 70 -2.80 -2.82 -1.29
CA CYS A 70 -3.94 -3.60 -0.80
C CYS A 70 -3.83 -3.90 0.70
N LYS A 71 -4.97 -3.84 1.41
CA LYS A 71 -5.07 -4.31 2.81
C LYS A 71 -4.74 -5.81 2.89
N THR A 72 -4.31 -6.26 4.06
CA THR A 72 -4.05 -7.68 4.33
C THR A 72 -5.26 -8.55 3.94
N GLY A 73 -5.00 -9.65 3.21
CA GLY A 73 -6.04 -10.55 2.70
C GLY A 73 -6.67 -10.13 1.37
N PHE A 74 -6.28 -8.98 0.82
CA PHE A 74 -6.67 -8.54 -0.52
C PHE A 74 -5.47 -8.54 -1.45
N ILE A 75 -5.71 -8.81 -2.74
CA ILE A 75 -4.70 -8.74 -3.78
C ILE A 75 -5.11 -7.74 -4.86
N PRO A 76 -4.14 -7.11 -5.53
CA PRO A 76 -4.41 -6.24 -6.67
C PRO A 76 -5.09 -7.00 -7.80
N LEU A 77 -6.03 -6.35 -8.47
CA LEU A 77 -6.64 -6.93 -9.65
C LEU A 77 -5.61 -7.04 -10.78
N ASN A 78 -4.85 -5.98 -11.03
CA ASN A 78 -3.80 -5.86 -12.05
C ASN A 78 -2.58 -5.09 -11.49
N GLN A 79 -1.55 -4.87 -12.32
CA GLN A 79 -0.36 -4.11 -11.93
C GLN A 79 -0.52 -2.57 -12.03
N ASN A 80 -1.74 -2.06 -12.25
CA ASN A 80 -1.98 -0.62 -12.30
C ASN A 80 -2.20 -0.07 -10.88
N PHE A 81 -1.13 0.47 -10.29
CA PHE A 81 -1.15 1.05 -8.95
C PHE A 81 -1.76 2.47 -8.88
N GLN A 82 -2.02 3.13 -10.01
CA GLN A 82 -2.67 4.46 -10.02
C GLN A 82 -4.17 4.37 -9.75
N ASN A 83 -4.83 3.33 -10.28
CA ASN A 83 -6.23 3.01 -10.01
C ASN A 83 -6.32 1.62 -9.36
N LEU A 84 -5.67 1.52 -8.19
CA LEU A 84 -5.50 0.25 -7.51
C LEU A 84 -6.85 -0.29 -7.02
N ARG A 85 -7.29 -1.40 -7.63
CA ARG A 85 -8.47 -2.14 -7.18
C ARG A 85 -8.05 -3.42 -6.48
N CYS A 86 -8.46 -3.57 -5.22
CA CYS A 86 -8.10 -4.70 -4.37
C CYS A 86 -9.32 -5.58 -4.09
N VAL A 87 -9.17 -6.88 -4.36
CA VAL A 87 -10.22 -7.89 -4.20
C VAL A 87 -9.69 -9.07 -3.40
N LYS A 88 -10.57 -9.87 -2.80
CA LYS A 88 -10.13 -11.13 -2.20
C LYS A 88 -9.73 -12.10 -3.30
N ARG A 89 -8.72 -12.92 -3.05
CA ARG A 89 -8.20 -13.90 -4.02
C ARG A 89 -9.30 -14.78 -4.63
N LYS A 90 -10.27 -15.20 -3.82
CA LYS A 90 -11.42 -16.01 -4.25
C LYS A 90 -12.37 -15.31 -5.24
N ASP A 91 -12.36 -13.98 -5.27
CA ASP A 91 -13.27 -13.18 -6.10
C ASP A 91 -12.64 -12.85 -7.47
N CYS A 92 -11.37 -13.21 -7.71
CA CYS A 92 -10.67 -12.91 -8.96
C CYS A 92 -11.36 -13.47 -10.21
N SER A 93 -12.04 -14.62 -10.11
CA SER A 93 -12.76 -15.24 -11.22
C SER A 93 -13.86 -14.36 -11.82
N ARG A 94 -14.36 -13.35 -11.07
CA ARG A 94 -15.36 -12.39 -11.55
C ARG A 94 -14.78 -11.30 -12.43
N PHE A 95 -13.45 -11.12 -12.41
CA PHE A 95 -12.79 -9.96 -13.02
C PHE A 95 -11.74 -10.34 -14.08
N VAL A 96 -11.29 -11.60 -14.12
CA VAL A 96 -10.33 -12.08 -15.11
C VAL A 96 -11.07 -12.88 -16.19
N PRO A 97 -11.05 -12.43 -17.47
CA PRO A 97 -11.61 -13.20 -18.58
C PRO A 97 -10.92 -14.57 -18.72
N GLN A 98 -11.70 -15.63 -18.89
CA GLN A 98 -11.23 -17.03 -18.93
C GLN A 98 -10.19 -17.31 -20.04
N HIS A 99 -10.07 -16.45 -21.06
CA HIS A 99 -9.16 -16.64 -22.19
C HIS A 99 -7.67 -16.37 -21.92
N LYS A 100 -7.30 -15.80 -20.75
CA LYS A 100 -5.89 -15.62 -20.35
C LYS A 100 -5.37 -16.69 -19.38
N ARG A 101 -6.06 -17.84 -19.28
CA ARG A 101 -5.73 -18.91 -18.32
C ARG A 101 -4.72 -19.94 -18.85
N SER A 102 -4.42 -19.93 -20.15
CA SER A 102 -3.47 -20.82 -20.80
C SER A 102 -2.58 -20.03 -21.74
N SER A 103 -1.45 -19.54 -21.23
CA SER A 103 -0.23 -19.39 -22.01
C SER A 103 0.95 -19.33 -21.05
#